data_AF-A0A7S2H3L7-F1
#
_entry.id   AF-A0A7S2H3L7-F1
#
_cell.length_a   1.000
_cell.length_b   1.000
_cell.length_c   1.000
_cell.angle_alpha   90.00
_cell.angle_beta   90.00
_cell.angle_gamma   90.00
#
_symmetry.space_group_name_H-M   'P 1'
#
loop_
_entity.id
_entity.type
_entity.pdbx_description
1 polymer ?
#
loop_
_entity_poly.entity_id
_entity_poly.type
_entity_poly.pdbx_seq_one_letter_code
_entity_poly.pdbx_strand_id
1 'polypeptide(L)'
;PSTESVLLLPGSASNVMALNSGRNRCPVCRFETVLFVSDDDRAFPLCPYCFNHPRDEWGGDTQVVPNPKNMHTQLRHCPMGDGHPLVVSLSVCADERGGVFIVEPSRPGQRCCRLHATRALTTMDLSPSVKCVEPAPEGLRVSFHSHLTPLDGGKLEYAGDFLSDPLIQSLLHTREDPRALAVRGGSRMRQARAPRDPRMSFRDF
;
A
#
# COMPACT_ATOMS: atom_id res chain seq x y z
N PRO A 1 8.16 -9.85 24.57
CA PRO A 1 6.79 -9.62 24.04
C PRO A 1 6.52 -8.11 23.90
N SER A 2 6.67 -7.56 22.70
CA SER A 2 6.23 -6.19 22.39
C SER A 2 4.71 -6.22 22.19
N THR A 3 3.98 -5.53 23.06
CA THR A 3 2.54 -5.28 22.90
C THR A 3 2.34 -4.36 21.70
N GLU A 4 1.89 -4.91 20.58
CA GLU A 4 1.44 -4.13 19.43
C GLU A 4 0.15 -3.39 19.81
N SER A 5 0.21 -2.07 20.00
CA SER A 5 -1.01 -1.26 20.05
C SER A 5 -1.40 -0.90 18.63
N VAL A 6 -2.41 -1.59 18.11
CA VAL A 6 -3.13 -1.19 16.89
C VAL A 6 -3.95 0.06 17.22
N LEU A 7 -3.60 1.19 16.61
CA LEU A 7 -4.38 2.43 16.74
C LEU A 7 -5.29 2.55 15.52
N LEU A 8 -6.60 2.63 15.77
CA LEU A 8 -7.60 2.95 14.76
C LEU A 8 -7.64 4.46 14.55
N LEU A 9 -7.57 4.90 13.29
CA LEU A 9 -7.77 6.30 12.96
C LEU A 9 -9.26 6.68 13.09
N PRO A 10 -9.60 7.81 13.74
CA PRO A 10 -10.98 8.25 13.85
C PRO A 10 -11.58 8.53 12.45
N GLY A 11 -12.73 7.93 12.17
CA GLY A 11 -13.46 8.09 10.91
C GLY A 11 -13.21 7.00 9.85
N SER A 12 -12.37 6.00 10.14
CA SER A 12 -12.25 4.80 9.31
C SER A 12 -12.30 3.54 10.16
N ALA A 13 -13.21 2.62 9.84
CA ALA A 13 -13.38 1.38 10.58
C ALA A 13 -12.23 0.36 10.38
N SER A 14 -11.31 0.62 9.45
CA SER A 14 -10.38 -0.40 8.93
C SER A 14 -8.93 0.03 8.75
N ASN A 15 -8.59 1.32 8.85
CA ASN A 15 -7.17 1.72 8.80
C ASN A 15 -6.50 1.47 10.15
N VAL A 16 -5.43 0.69 10.10
CA VAL A 16 -4.67 0.25 11.27
C VAL A 16 -3.28 0.85 11.20
N MET A 17 -2.89 1.58 12.24
CA MET A 17 -1.48 1.84 12.49
C MET A 17 -0.90 0.68 13.28
N ALA A 18 0.04 -0.05 12.67
CA ALA A 18 0.82 -1.06 13.37
C ALA A 18 2.19 -0.47 13.73
N LEU A 19 2.61 -0.65 14.98
CA LEU A 19 3.99 -0.36 15.40
C LEU A 19 4.93 -1.24 14.58
N ASN A 20 5.83 -0.61 13.82
CA ASN A 20 6.91 -1.32 13.17
C ASN A 20 7.94 -1.68 14.25
N SER A 21 7.69 -2.78 14.96
CA SER A 21 8.44 -3.23 16.16
C SER A 21 9.85 -3.68 15.77
N GLY A 22 10.70 -2.74 15.36
CA GLY A 22 12.00 -3.01 14.75
C GLY A 22 12.74 -1.74 14.35
N ARG A 23 12.99 -0.83 15.29
CA ARG A 23 14.02 0.25 15.21
C ARG A 23 14.01 1.19 13.99
N ASN A 24 12.96 1.22 13.17
CA ASN A 24 12.90 2.15 12.04
C ASN A 24 12.55 3.55 12.56
N ARG A 25 13.58 4.34 12.82
CA ARG A 25 13.46 5.77 13.10
C ARG A 25 13.46 6.53 11.78
N CYS A 26 12.63 7.56 11.70
CA CYS A 26 12.62 8.45 10.55
C CYS A 26 14.04 9.02 10.33
N PRO A 27 14.63 8.88 9.13
CA PRO A 27 15.96 9.41 8.83
C PRO A 27 16.03 10.94 8.94
N VAL A 28 14.90 11.63 8.83
CA VAL A 28 14.80 13.09 8.93
C VAL A 28 14.72 13.54 10.39
N CYS A 29 13.69 13.12 11.13
CA CYS A 29 13.38 13.65 12.46
C CYS A 29 13.64 12.68 13.61
N ARG A 30 14.10 11.45 13.31
CA ARG A 30 14.40 10.37 14.28
C ARG A 30 13.23 9.86 15.12
N PHE A 31 12.00 10.32 14.85
CA PHE A 31 10.79 9.75 15.45
C PHE A 31 10.61 8.29 15.05
N GLU A 32 9.97 7.51 15.92
CA GLU A 32 9.56 6.15 15.61
C GLU A 32 8.59 6.13 14.44
N THR A 33 8.84 5.25 13.47
CA THR A 33 7.95 5.06 12.33
C THR A 33 6.92 3.99 12.61
N VAL A 34 5.76 4.14 11.98
CA VAL A 34 4.66 3.18 12.04
C VAL A 34 4.35 2.69 10.63
N LEU A 35 3.69 1.53 10.54
CA LEU A 35 3.10 1.05 9.30
C LEU A 35 1.67 1.58 9.22
N PHE A 36 1.39 2.33 8.16
CA PHE A 36 0.02 2.71 7.80
C PHE A 36 -0.54 1.60 6.91
N VAL A 37 -1.56 0.89 7.38
CA VAL A 37 -2.27 -0.12 6.59
C VAL A 37 -3.59 0.47 6.11
N SER A 38 -3.76 0.54 4.80
CA SER A 38 -4.98 1.03 4.16
C SER A 38 -6.08 -0.03 4.09
N ASP A 39 -7.31 0.40 3.81
CA ASP A 39 -8.51 -0.46 3.69
C ASP A 39 -8.41 -1.58 2.62
N ASP A 40 -7.45 -1.48 1.70
CA ASP A 40 -7.12 -2.47 0.67
C ASP A 40 -5.89 -3.31 1.01
N ASP A 41 -5.53 -3.38 2.29
CA ASP A 41 -4.44 -4.21 2.84
C ASP A 41 -3.05 -3.85 2.28
N ARG A 42 -2.88 -2.58 1.88
CA ARG A 42 -1.57 -2.06 1.45
C ARG A 42 -0.90 -1.42 2.66
N ALA A 43 0.38 -1.74 2.84
CA ALA A 43 1.17 -1.15 3.91
C ALA A 43 2.10 -0.07 3.35
N PHE A 44 2.18 1.06 4.04
CA PHE A 44 3.09 2.17 3.71
C PHE A 44 3.89 2.59 4.95
N PRO A 45 5.15 3.03 4.78
CA PRO A 45 5.89 3.62 5.89
C PRO A 45 5.28 4.97 6.24
N LEU A 46 5.11 5.24 7.53
CA LEU A 46 4.60 6.51 8.02
C LEU A 46 5.49 7.03 9.16
N CYS A 47 5.94 8.28 9.03
CA CYS A 47 6.46 9.03 10.15
C CYS A 47 5.37 10.00 10.63
N PRO A 48 4.81 9.82 11.84
CA PRO A 48 3.74 10.70 12.33
C PRO A 48 4.14 12.18 12.39
N TYR A 49 5.41 12.47 12.70
CA TYR A 49 5.90 13.85 12.77
C TYR A 49 5.96 14.49 11.38
N CYS A 50 6.63 13.84 10.41
CA CYS A 50 6.79 14.36 9.06
C CYS A 50 5.48 14.39 8.27
N PHE A 51 4.52 13.51 8.58
CA PHE A 51 3.17 13.58 8.03
C PHE A 51 2.44 14.88 8.43
N ASN A 52 2.55 15.26 9.71
CA ASN A 52 1.96 16.50 10.23
C ASN A 52 2.80 17.75 9.91
N HIS A 53 4.06 17.58 9.52
CA HIS A 53 4.98 18.65 9.15
C HIS A 53 5.65 18.33 7.81
N PRO A 54 4.88 18.27 6.72
CA PRO A 54 5.42 17.97 5.40
C PRO A 54 6.31 19.12 4.92
N ARG A 55 7.25 18.79 4.04
CA ARG A 55 8.08 19.77 3.34
C ARG A 55 7.79 19.70 1.86
N ASP A 56 7.75 20.84 1.20
CA ASP A 56 7.46 20.95 -0.24
C ASP A 56 8.42 20.10 -1.09
N GLU A 57 9.68 20.01 -0.66
CA GLU A 57 10.75 19.23 -1.32
C GLU A 57 10.48 17.72 -1.38
N TRP A 58 9.60 17.18 -0.53
CA TRP A 58 9.27 15.74 -0.54
C TRP A 58 8.20 15.38 -1.56
N GLY A 59 7.56 16.36 -2.19
CA GLY A 59 6.46 16.12 -3.10
C GLY A 59 5.28 15.37 -2.47
N GLY A 60 4.35 14.95 -3.30
CA GLY A 60 3.02 14.55 -2.89
C GLY A 60 2.13 15.79 -2.79
N ASP A 61 0.98 15.75 -3.45
CA ASP A 61 0.00 16.83 -3.34
C ASP A 61 -0.20 17.13 -1.85
N THR A 62 0.23 18.34 -1.49
CA THR A 62 0.09 19.00 -0.20
C THR A 62 -1.10 18.43 0.51
N GLN A 63 -0.85 17.79 1.66
CA GLN A 63 -1.82 17.24 2.60
C GLN A 63 -3.20 17.22 2.01
N VAL A 64 -3.63 16.07 1.50
CA VAL A 64 -5.02 15.95 1.12
C VAL A 64 -5.84 16.23 2.38
N VAL A 65 -6.28 17.48 2.51
CA VAL A 65 -7.10 17.94 3.63
C VAL A 65 -8.24 16.95 3.61
N PRO A 66 -8.45 16.16 4.70
CA PRO A 66 -9.44 15.11 4.69
C PRO A 66 -10.77 15.73 4.27
N ASN A 67 -11.15 15.53 3.01
CA ASN A 67 -12.45 15.96 2.56
C ASN A 67 -13.34 14.83 3.06
N PRO A 68 -14.26 15.08 4.00
CA PRO A 68 -15.11 14.02 4.54
C PRO A 68 -15.89 13.29 3.45
N LYS A 69 -16.03 13.87 2.24
CA LYS A 69 -16.64 13.22 1.08
C LYS A 69 -15.73 12.24 0.32
N ASN A 70 -14.40 12.39 0.39
CA ASN A 70 -13.41 11.61 -0.38
C ASN A 70 -12.35 10.91 0.49
N MET A 71 -12.55 10.87 1.81
CA MET A 71 -11.60 10.26 2.77
C MET A 71 -11.21 8.83 2.34
N HIS A 72 -12.17 8.03 1.87
CA HIS A 72 -11.95 6.64 1.46
C HIS A 72 -10.96 6.44 0.29
N THR A 73 -10.84 7.41 -0.62
CA THR A 73 -9.89 7.35 -1.74
C THR A 73 -8.50 7.85 -1.34
N GLN A 74 -8.44 8.80 -0.41
CA GLN A 74 -7.19 9.43 0.04
C GLN A 74 -6.42 8.51 0.98
N LEU A 75 -7.13 7.64 1.70
CA LEU A 75 -6.59 6.64 2.61
C LEU A 75 -6.01 5.39 1.92
N ARG A 76 -6.01 5.34 0.57
CA ARG A 76 -5.44 4.23 -0.22
C ARG A 76 -4.08 4.53 -0.84
N HIS A 77 -3.63 5.77 -0.76
CA HIS A 77 -2.34 6.22 -1.28
C HIS A 77 -1.29 6.28 -0.16
N CYS A 78 -0.01 6.37 -0.55
CA CYS A 78 1.05 6.58 0.43
C CYS A 78 0.86 7.94 1.14
N PRO A 79 0.78 7.96 2.48
CA PRO A 79 0.57 9.19 3.23
C PRO A 79 1.81 10.11 3.24
N MET A 80 2.98 9.56 2.92
CA MET A 80 4.24 10.28 2.85
C MET A 80 4.50 10.74 1.40
N GLY A 81 5.18 11.88 1.24
CA GLY A 81 5.66 12.35 -0.07
C GLY A 81 6.68 11.39 -0.69
N ASP A 82 6.68 11.28 -2.02
CA ASP A 82 7.54 10.31 -2.74
C ASP A 82 9.04 10.61 -2.60
N GLY A 83 9.40 11.89 -2.43
CA GLY A 83 10.75 12.36 -2.14
C GLY A 83 11.13 12.28 -0.65
N HIS A 84 10.23 11.85 0.24
CA HIS A 84 10.59 11.69 1.65
C HIS A 84 11.59 10.53 1.79
N PRO A 85 12.70 10.67 2.54
CA PRO A 85 13.74 9.64 2.57
C PRO A 85 13.29 8.25 3.05
N LEU A 86 12.21 8.14 3.84
CA LEU A 86 11.57 6.84 4.15
C LEU A 86 11.00 6.16 2.90
N VAL A 87 10.30 6.91 2.03
CA VAL A 87 9.71 6.38 0.81
C VAL A 87 10.81 6.06 -0.19
N VAL A 88 11.78 6.97 -0.36
CA VAL A 88 12.95 6.77 -1.22
C VAL A 88 13.70 5.49 -0.85
N SER A 89 13.88 5.21 0.44
CA SER A 89 14.59 3.99 0.88
C SER A 89 13.91 2.67 0.51
N LEU A 90 12.61 2.72 0.16
CA LEU A 90 11.82 1.58 -0.29
C LEU A 90 11.52 1.61 -1.78
N SER A 91 11.88 2.70 -2.47
CA SER A 91 11.50 2.95 -3.86
C SER A 91 12.34 2.10 -4.81
N VAL A 92 11.68 1.60 -5.85
CA VAL A 92 12.24 0.72 -6.86
C VAL A 92 12.35 1.44 -8.20
N CYS A 93 11.26 2.06 -8.64
CA CYS A 93 11.18 2.79 -9.89
C CYS A 93 10.03 3.81 -9.87
N ALA A 94 9.99 4.67 -10.88
CA ALA A 94 8.86 5.57 -11.10
C ALA A 94 7.62 4.81 -11.58
N ASP A 95 6.44 5.23 -11.13
CA ASP A 95 5.14 4.83 -11.65
C ASP A 95 4.70 5.81 -12.73
N GLU A 96 4.10 5.31 -13.81
CA GLU A 96 3.61 6.09 -14.95
C GLU A 96 2.55 7.14 -14.53
N ARG A 97 1.92 6.94 -13.38
CA ARG A 97 0.88 7.83 -12.82
C ARG A 97 1.43 8.92 -11.89
N GLY A 98 2.74 9.18 -11.94
CA GLY A 98 3.37 10.28 -11.20
C GLY A 98 3.70 9.96 -9.74
N GLY A 99 3.90 8.67 -9.43
CA GLY A 99 4.38 8.20 -8.13
C GLY A 99 5.61 7.31 -8.26
N VAL A 100 5.84 6.43 -7.28
CA VAL A 100 6.89 5.41 -7.32
C VAL A 100 6.33 4.06 -6.90
N PHE A 101 6.93 2.97 -7.39
CA PHE A 101 6.74 1.65 -6.80
C PHE A 101 7.66 1.50 -5.59
N ILE A 102 7.07 1.13 -4.45
CA ILE A 102 7.83 0.79 -3.24
C ILE A 102 7.70 -0.69 -2.90
N VAL A 103 8.74 -1.25 -2.29
CA VAL A 103 8.66 -2.55 -1.60
C VAL A 103 7.75 -2.42 -0.39
N GLU A 104 6.82 -3.36 -0.23
CA GLU A 104 5.94 -3.41 0.94
C GLU A 104 6.78 -3.45 2.22
N PRO A 105 6.63 -2.46 3.12
CA PRO A 105 7.35 -2.44 4.38
C PRO A 105 6.82 -3.57 5.27
N SER A 106 7.60 -4.64 5.42
CA SER A 106 7.22 -5.78 6.25
C SER A 106 7.57 -5.55 7.73
N ARG A 107 6.87 -6.29 8.59
CA ARG A 107 7.27 -6.44 9.99
C ARG A 107 8.50 -7.35 10.08
N PRO A 108 9.36 -7.21 11.10
CA PRO A 108 10.45 -8.16 11.33
C PRO A 108 9.94 -9.61 11.38
N GLY A 109 10.46 -10.47 10.49
CA GLY A 109 10.04 -11.87 10.37
C GLY A 109 8.89 -12.14 9.39
N GLN A 110 8.28 -11.10 8.83
CA GLN A 110 7.28 -11.21 7.76
C GLN A 110 7.95 -11.08 6.39
N ARG A 111 7.38 -11.74 5.37
CA ARG A 111 7.92 -11.69 4.01
C ARG A 111 7.55 -10.36 3.34
N CYS A 112 8.51 -9.68 2.73
CA CYS A 112 8.23 -8.63 1.75
C CYS A 112 7.90 -9.31 0.42
N CYS A 113 6.62 -9.45 0.08
CA CYS A 113 6.18 -10.17 -1.11
C CYS A 113 5.36 -9.32 -2.09
N ARG A 114 5.22 -8.01 -1.83
CA ARG A 114 4.46 -7.11 -2.71
C ARG A 114 5.20 -5.81 -2.97
N LEU A 115 4.84 -5.20 -4.10
CA LEU A 115 5.18 -3.83 -4.44
C LEU A 115 3.89 -3.01 -4.54
N HIS A 116 3.94 -1.77 -4.08
CA HIS A 116 2.80 -0.86 -4.09
C HIS A 116 3.18 0.43 -4.81
N ALA A 117 2.35 0.87 -5.76
CA ALA A 117 2.45 2.22 -6.31
C ALA A 117 2.01 3.27 -5.28
N THR A 118 2.81 4.29 -4.99
CA THR A 118 2.46 5.28 -3.96
C THR A 118 1.25 6.15 -4.32
N ARG A 119 1.03 6.40 -5.62
CA ARG A 119 -0.02 7.28 -6.16
C ARG A 119 -1.07 6.57 -7.03
N ALA A 120 -0.94 5.27 -7.21
CA ALA A 120 -1.95 4.45 -7.88
C ALA A 120 -2.43 3.32 -6.96
N LEU A 121 -3.54 2.68 -7.32
CA LEU A 121 -4.04 1.47 -6.63
C LEU A 121 -3.32 0.20 -7.09
N THR A 122 -2.37 0.33 -8.02
CA THR A 122 -1.59 -0.77 -8.56
C THR A 122 -0.77 -1.43 -7.46
N THR A 123 -0.92 -2.74 -7.36
CA THR A 123 -0.12 -3.62 -6.52
C THR A 123 0.44 -4.74 -7.39
N MET A 124 1.69 -5.12 -7.14
CA MET A 124 2.31 -6.25 -7.81
C MET A 124 2.62 -7.32 -6.77
N ASP A 125 2.07 -8.51 -6.99
CA ASP A 125 2.42 -9.70 -6.23
C ASP A 125 3.65 -10.36 -6.88
N LEU A 126 4.53 -10.89 -6.04
CA LEU A 126 5.70 -11.63 -6.49
C LEU A 126 5.38 -13.13 -6.64
N SER A 127 6.08 -13.77 -7.58
CA SER A 127 6.02 -15.21 -7.81
C SER A 127 6.25 -16.00 -6.50
N PRO A 128 5.57 -17.15 -6.30
CA PRO A 128 5.77 -18.00 -5.12
C PRO A 128 7.20 -18.51 -4.91
N SER A 129 8.04 -18.46 -5.95
CA SER A 129 9.47 -18.78 -5.83
C SER A 129 10.26 -17.74 -5.03
N VAL A 130 9.74 -16.52 -4.93
CA VAL A 130 10.39 -15.39 -4.26
C VAL A 130 10.15 -15.45 -2.75
N LYS A 131 11.25 -15.43 -2.01
CA LYS A 131 11.27 -15.39 -0.55
C LYS A 131 11.17 -13.95 -0.03
N CYS A 132 11.91 -13.03 -0.65
CA CYS A 132 11.98 -11.63 -0.24
C CYS A 132 12.43 -10.76 -1.42
N VAL A 133 12.06 -9.48 -1.38
CA VAL A 133 12.61 -8.44 -2.24
C VAL A 133 13.12 -7.26 -1.44
N GLU A 134 14.14 -6.62 -1.98
CA GLU A 134 14.75 -5.42 -1.43
C GLU A 134 15.02 -4.42 -2.57
N PRO A 135 14.88 -3.12 -2.32
CA PRO A 135 15.33 -2.10 -3.26
C PRO A 135 16.84 -2.21 -3.49
N ALA A 136 17.27 -2.02 -4.75
CA ALA A 136 18.67 -1.97 -5.14
C ALA A 136 18.94 -0.70 -5.97
N PRO A 137 20.19 -0.20 -6.05
CA PRO A 137 20.51 1.02 -6.80
C PRO A 137 20.09 0.98 -8.27
N GLU A 138 20.05 -0.22 -8.87
CA GLU A 138 19.71 -0.44 -10.28
C GLU A 138 18.40 -1.25 -10.44
N GLY A 139 17.51 -1.25 -9.44
CA GLY A 139 16.19 -1.90 -9.53
C GLY A 139 15.84 -2.73 -8.29
N LEU A 140 15.66 -4.04 -8.47
CA LEU A 140 15.29 -4.97 -7.40
C LEU A 140 16.36 -6.00 -7.14
N ARG A 141 16.58 -6.28 -5.86
CA ARG A 141 17.22 -7.52 -5.40
C ARG A 141 16.15 -8.49 -4.95
N VAL A 142 16.21 -9.71 -5.46
CA VAL A 142 15.26 -10.79 -5.20
C VAL A 142 15.99 -11.97 -4.58
N SER A 143 15.45 -12.49 -3.49
CA SER A 143 15.91 -13.72 -2.86
C SER A 143 14.90 -14.83 -3.14
N PHE A 144 15.37 -16.02 -3.52
CA PHE A 144 14.53 -17.18 -3.84
C PHE A 144 14.50 -18.22 -2.74
N HIS A 145 13.43 -19.00 -2.70
CA HIS A 145 13.40 -20.25 -1.95
C HIS A 145 14.34 -21.28 -2.58
N SER A 146 15.09 -22.02 -1.76
CA SER A 146 16.11 -22.97 -2.23
C SER A 146 15.61 -24.06 -3.17
N HIS A 147 14.35 -24.45 -3.02
CA HIS A 147 13.71 -25.51 -3.82
C HIS A 147 12.88 -24.98 -4.99
N LEU A 148 12.77 -23.65 -5.15
CA LEU A 148 11.96 -23.01 -6.20
C LEU A 148 12.77 -22.00 -7.01
N THR A 149 14.08 -21.91 -6.81
CA THR A 149 14.90 -20.92 -7.52
C THR A 149 14.87 -21.20 -9.02
N PRO A 150 14.58 -20.19 -9.86
CA PRO A 150 14.67 -20.31 -11.31
C PRO A 150 16.11 -20.13 -11.81
N LEU A 151 17.07 -19.86 -10.92
CA LEU A 151 18.45 -19.56 -11.28
C LEU A 151 19.29 -20.82 -11.43
N ASP A 152 20.17 -20.81 -12.43
CA ASP A 152 21.12 -21.89 -12.65
C ASP A 152 22.11 -22.06 -11.49
N GLY A 153 22.54 -23.31 -11.28
CA GLY A 153 23.56 -23.65 -10.29
C GLY A 153 23.11 -23.48 -8.84
N GLY A 154 21.80 -23.43 -8.59
CA GLY A 154 21.26 -23.34 -7.23
C GLY A 154 21.46 -21.98 -6.57
N LYS A 155 21.75 -20.92 -7.35
CA LYS A 155 21.84 -19.55 -6.85
C LYS A 155 20.49 -19.13 -6.25
N LEU A 156 20.53 -18.35 -5.17
CA LEU A 156 19.33 -17.92 -4.44
C LEU A 156 19.10 -16.41 -4.47
N GLU A 157 19.98 -15.66 -5.12
CA GLU A 157 19.89 -14.21 -5.19
C GLU A 157 20.10 -13.75 -6.63
N TYR A 158 19.30 -12.76 -7.01
CA TYR A 158 19.38 -12.10 -8.30
C TYR A 158 19.10 -10.61 -8.10
N ALA A 159 19.79 -9.77 -8.87
CA ALA A 159 19.49 -8.35 -8.93
C ALA A 159 19.33 -7.95 -10.40
N GLY A 160 18.30 -7.16 -10.69
CA GLY A 160 17.99 -6.74 -12.05
C GLY A 160 17.14 -5.49 -12.08
N ASP A 161 17.14 -4.83 -13.24
CA ASP A 161 16.35 -3.64 -13.48
C ASP A 161 14.85 -3.97 -13.51
N PHE A 162 14.06 -3.15 -12.83
CA PHE A 162 12.63 -3.40 -12.69
C PHE A 162 11.87 -3.31 -14.02
N LEU A 163 12.30 -2.41 -14.92
CA LEU A 163 11.57 -2.08 -16.14
C LEU A 163 12.03 -2.88 -17.35
N SER A 164 13.24 -3.43 -17.36
CA SER A 164 13.84 -4.06 -18.53
C SER A 164 14.35 -5.47 -18.32
N ASP A 165 14.54 -5.93 -17.08
CA ASP A 165 15.04 -7.28 -16.82
C ASP A 165 13.92 -8.32 -17.03
N PRO A 166 14.06 -9.25 -18.00
CA PRO A 166 13.02 -10.22 -18.31
C PRO A 166 12.72 -11.19 -17.16
N LEU A 167 13.72 -11.53 -16.34
CA LEU A 167 13.52 -12.39 -15.19
C LEU A 167 12.72 -11.65 -14.13
N ILE A 168 13.10 -10.41 -13.79
CA ILE A 168 12.34 -9.60 -12.82
C ILE A 168 10.89 -9.41 -13.27
N GLN A 169 10.67 -9.04 -14.54
CA GLN A 169 9.33 -8.87 -15.09
C GLN A 169 8.49 -10.16 -15.00
N SER A 170 9.09 -11.32 -15.28
CA SER A 170 8.40 -12.62 -15.19
C SER A 170 7.98 -13.00 -13.76
N LEU A 171 8.61 -12.40 -12.74
CA LEU A 171 8.28 -12.66 -11.33
C LEU A 171 7.13 -11.78 -10.82
N LEU A 172 6.73 -10.74 -11.58
CA LEU A 172 5.77 -9.74 -11.14
C LEU A 172 4.39 -10.00 -11.77
N HIS A 173 3.37 -10.07 -10.92
CA HIS A 173 1.99 -10.23 -11.34
C HIS A 173 1.18 -9.03 -10.87
N THR A 174 0.59 -8.29 -11.81
CA THR A 174 -0.28 -7.17 -11.45
C THR A 174 -1.54 -7.72 -10.77
N ARG A 175 -1.79 -7.27 -9.55
CA ARG A 175 -3.00 -7.62 -8.81
C ARG A 175 -4.10 -6.64 -9.17
N GLU A 176 -5.12 -7.13 -9.84
CA GLU A 176 -6.35 -6.37 -10.06
C GLU A 176 -7.20 -6.38 -8.79
N ASP A 177 -7.64 -5.21 -8.31
CA ASP A 177 -8.58 -5.13 -7.19
C ASP A 177 -9.96 -5.61 -7.68
N PRO A 178 -10.51 -6.73 -7.17
CA PRO A 178 -11.84 -7.20 -7.54
C PRO A 178 -12.94 -6.17 -7.22
N ARG A 179 -12.69 -5.20 -6.33
CA ARG A 179 -13.61 -4.09 -6.03
C ARG A 179 -13.61 -3.00 -7.12
N ALA A 180 -12.57 -2.91 -7.96
CA ALA A 180 -12.53 -1.98 -9.08
C ALA A 180 -13.52 -2.36 -10.21
N LEU A 181 -13.86 -3.65 -10.32
CA LEU A 181 -14.83 -4.17 -11.30
C LEU A 181 -16.28 -3.80 -10.94
N ALA A 182 -16.59 -3.54 -9.67
CA ALA A 182 -17.94 -3.19 -9.23
C ALA A 182 -18.41 -1.79 -9.70
N VAL A 183 -17.48 -0.90 -10.09
CA VAL A 183 -17.80 0.48 -10.50
C VAL A 183 -18.23 0.58 -11.97
N ARG A 184 -17.94 -0.44 -12.80
CA ARG A 184 -18.26 -0.41 -14.24
C ARG A 184 -19.58 -1.09 -14.63
N GLY A 185 -20.32 -1.66 -13.69
CA GLY A 185 -21.61 -2.34 -13.92
C GLY A 185 -22.86 -1.46 -13.73
N GLY A 186 -22.71 -0.14 -13.56
CA GLY A 186 -23.82 0.78 -13.35
C GLY A 186 -24.56 1.11 -14.64
N SER A 187 -25.40 0.20 -15.16
CA SER A 187 -26.41 0.54 -16.17
C SER A 187 -27.56 -0.46 -16.23
N ARG A 188 -28.77 0.07 -15.93
CA ARG A 188 -30.13 -0.49 -16.11
C ARG A 188 -30.56 -1.42 -14.97
N MET A 189 -31.52 -1.05 -14.12
CA MET A 189 -32.93 -1.02 -14.50
C MET A 189 -33.76 -0.06 -13.63
N ARG A 190 -34.50 0.82 -14.29
CA ARG A 190 -35.62 1.59 -13.76
C ARG A 190 -36.80 0.65 -13.43
N GLN A 191 -37.59 1.08 -12.44
CA GLN A 191 -38.99 0.69 -12.13
C GLN A 191 -39.26 -0.65 -11.42
N ALA A 192 -39.66 -0.55 -10.15
CA ALA A 192 -40.99 -0.99 -9.72
C ALA A 192 -41.40 -0.24 -8.44
N ARG A 193 -42.45 0.58 -8.56
CA ARG A 193 -43.22 1.13 -7.43
C ARG A 193 -43.85 -0.05 -6.68
N ALA A 194 -43.57 -0.19 -5.38
CA ALA A 194 -44.46 -0.94 -4.49
C ALA A 194 -45.64 -0.04 -4.08
N PRO A 195 -46.89 -0.56 -4.04
CA PRO A 195 -48.06 0.23 -3.67
C PRO A 195 -48.03 0.56 -2.18
N ARG A 196 -48.44 1.80 -1.85
CA ARG A 196 -48.73 2.25 -0.49
C ARG A 196 -49.87 1.40 0.07
N ASP A 197 -49.65 0.78 1.23
CA ASP A 197 -50.72 0.23 2.07
C ASP A 197 -51.20 1.34 3.04
N PRO A 198 -52.48 1.75 3.02
CA PRO A 198 -53.01 2.78 3.90
C PRO A 198 -53.70 2.13 5.10
N ARG A 199 -52.96 1.81 6.16
CA ARG A 199 -53.46 1.65 7.54
C ARG A 199 -52.29 1.20 8.43
N MET A 200 -51.90 2.05 9.39
CA MET A 200 -51.75 1.70 10.80
C MET A 200 -51.52 2.98 11.60
N SER A 201 -52.25 3.06 12.70
CA SER A 201 -52.53 4.22 13.54
C SER A 201 -51.34 4.67 14.39
N PHE A 202 -51.17 5.98 14.50
CA PHE A 202 -50.43 6.62 15.59
C PHE A 202 -51.22 6.49 16.88
N ARG A 203 -50.71 5.71 17.82
CA ARG A 203 -50.92 5.91 19.26
C ARG A 203 -49.71 5.36 20.01
N ASP A 204 -49.26 6.19 20.94
CA ASP A 204 -48.37 5.95 22.06
C ASP A 204 -46.89 6.37 21.90
N PHE A 205 -46.59 7.42 22.68
CA PHE A 205 -45.35 8.14 23.02
C PHE A 205 -44.96 9.35 22.16
#